data_AF-A0A6N9UT65-F1
#
_entry.id   AF-A0A6N9UT65-F1
#
_cell.length_a   1.000
_cell.length_b   1.000
_cell.length_c   1.000
_cell.angle_alpha   90.00
_cell.angle_beta   90.00
_cell.angle_gamma   90.00
#
_symmetry.space_group_name_H-M   'P 1'
#
loop_
_entity.id
_entity.type
_entity.pdbx_description
1 polymer ?
#
loop_
_entity_poly.entity_id
_entity_poly.type
_entity_poly.pdbx_seq_one_letter_code
_entity_poly.pdbx_strand_id
1 'polypeptide(L)' 'MTTVDVPEVGPATRTYGVEDVPVAQADSRTLRRVLTQTSVPAPATTDRVVLVSGAGPVLDRAEAFRDGFGAVTGTFRSV' A
#
# COMPACT_ATOMS: atom_id res chain seq x y z
N MET A 1 0.88 11.80 -1.58
CA MET A 1 2.06 10.96 -1.89
C MET A 1 3.18 11.39 -0.96
N THR A 2 3.93 10.45 -0.39
CA THR A 2 5.05 10.72 0.52
C THR A 2 6.21 9.78 0.19
N THR A 3 7.43 10.16 0.55
CA THR A 3 8.58 9.26 0.53
C THR A 3 8.70 8.59 1.89
N VAL A 4 9.03 7.30 1.92
CA VAL A 4 9.31 6.52 3.13
C VAL A 4 10.62 5.77 2.97
N ASP A 5 11.39 5.61 4.03
CA ASP A 5 12.59 4.77 4.02
C ASP A 5 12.22 3.32 4.35
N VAL A 6 12.58 2.40 3.46
CA VAL A 6 12.45 0.95 3.69
C VAL A 6 13.82 0.41 4.09
N PRO A 7 13.96 -0.23 5.26
CA PRO A 7 15.25 -0.75 5.71
C PRO A 7 15.93 -1.63 4.65
N GLU A 8 17.24 -1.42 4.46
CA GLU A 8 18.10 -2.14 3.49
C GLU A 8 17.75 -1.95 2.00
N VAL A 9 16.61 -1.32 1.69
CA VAL A 9 16.20 -1.00 0.31
C VAL A 9 16.40 0.48 -0.02
N GLY A 10 16.15 1.37 0.94
CA GLY A 10 16.23 2.82 0.77
C GLY A 10 14.88 3.48 0.48
N PRO A 11 14.87 4.67 -0.14
CA PRO A 11 13.67 5.48 -0.29
C PRO A 11 12.66 4.84 -1.26
N ALA A 12 11.39 4.83 -0.85
CA ALA A 12 10.27 4.31 -1.61
C ALA A 12 9.10 5.30 -1.61
N THR A 13 8.29 5.26 -2.67
CA THR A 13 7.11 6.14 -2.78
C THR A 13 5.91 5.47 -2.14
N ARG A 14 5.25 6.17 -1.22
CA ARG A 14 3.99 5.75 -0.59
C ARG A 14 2.81 6.64 -1.00
N THR A 15 1.70 6.00 -1.32
CA THR A 15 0.41 6.65 -1.57
C THR A 15 -0.65 6.09 -0.64
N TYR A 16 -1.65 6.91 -0.36
CA TYR A 16 -2.84 6.55 0.40
C TYR A 16 -4.06 7.16 -0.26
N GLY A 17 -5.18 6.44 -0.17
CA GLY A 17 -6.42 6.84 -0.79
C GLY A 17 -7.61 6.10 -0.21
N VAL A 18 -8.77 6.46 -0.74
CA VAL A 18 -10.03 5.73 -0.54
C VAL A 18 -10.54 5.38 -1.93
N GLU A 19 -10.99 4.16 -2.09
CA GLU A 19 -11.56 3.66 -3.34
C GLU A 19 -12.93 3.03 -3.08
N ASP A 20 -13.82 3.17 -4.06
CA ASP A 20 -15.10 2.49 -4.10
C ASP A 20 -14.98 1.34 -5.10
N VAL A 21 -15.08 0.09 -4.63
CA VAL A 21 -15.00 -1.10 -5.47
C VAL A 21 -16.34 -1.83 -5.53
N PRO A 22 -16.78 -2.34 -6.68
CA PRO A 22 -18.00 -3.14 -6.77
C PRO A 22 -17.94 -4.35 -5.83
N VAL A 23 -19.04 -4.66 -5.14
CA VAL A 23 -19.11 -5.83 -4.25
C VAL A 23 -19.10 -7.13 -5.06
N ALA A 24 -19.73 -7.14 -6.22
CA ALA A 24 -19.75 -8.24 -7.18
C ALA A 24 -20.02 -7.72 -8.60
N GLN A 25 -19.79 -8.55 -9.61
CA GLN A 25 -20.23 -8.22 -10.97
C GLN A 25 -21.75 -8.06 -11.03
N ALA A 26 -22.22 -7.05 -11.76
CA ALA A 26 -23.64 -6.69 -11.89
C ALA A 26 -24.36 -6.25 -10.58
N ASP A 27 -23.63 -6.10 -9.47
CA ASP A 27 -24.15 -5.46 -8.26
C ASP A 27 -23.90 -3.95 -8.33
N SER A 28 -24.93 -3.14 -8.06
CA SER A 28 -24.83 -1.67 -8.08
C SER A 28 -24.20 -1.11 -6.80
N ARG A 29 -24.05 -1.92 -5.75
CA ARG A 29 -23.44 -1.51 -4.49
C ARG A 29 -21.92 -1.51 -4.59
N THR A 30 -21.31 -0.54 -3.93
CA THR A 30 -19.85 -0.43 -3.78
C THR A 30 -19.43 -0.63 -2.33
N LEU A 31 -18.26 -1.26 -2.15
CA LEU A 31 -17.51 -1.28 -0.92
C LEU A 31 -16.51 -0.13 -0.94
N ARG A 32 -16.67 0.81 -0.02
CA ARG A 32 -15.67 1.85 0.21
C ARG A 32 -14.55 1.32 1.11
N ARG A 33 -13.32 1.36 0.62
CA ARG A 33 -12.14 0.86 1.35
C ARG A 33 -11.00 1.86 1.34
N VAL A 34 -10.18 1.84 2.39
CA VAL A 34 -8.89 2.53 2.37
C VAL A 34 -7.91 1.73 1.51
N LEU A 35 -7.00 2.43 0.85
CA LEU A 35 -5.91 1.86 0.07
C LEU A 35 -4.61 2.54 0.50
N THR A 36 -3.57 1.76 0.75
CA THR A 36 -2.20 2.24 0.96
C THR A 36 -1.26 1.41 0.09
N GLN A 37 -0.39 2.07 -0.65
CA GLN A 37 0.54 1.41 -1.57
C GLN A 37 1.95 1.95 -1.38
N THR A 38 2.95 1.08 -1.47
CA THR A 38 4.37 1.45 -1.52
C THR A 38 5.01 0.86 -2.75
N SER A 39 5.57 1.72 -3.60
CA SER A 39 6.39 1.32 -4.75
C SER A 39 7.84 1.20 -4.29
N VAL A 40 8.30 -0.05 -4.11
CA VAL A 40 9.62 -0.40 -3.60
C VAL A 40 10.53 -0.75 -4.78
N PRO A 41 11.72 -0.13 -4.94
CA PRO A 41 12.67 -0.53 -5.97
C PRO A 41 13.02 -2.02 -5.87
N ALA A 42 13.05 -2.72 -7.01
CA ALA A 42 13.43 -4.13 -7.02
C ALA A 42 14.95 -4.30 -6.76
N PRO A 43 15.38 -5.37 -6.07
CA PRO A 43 16.79 -5.68 -5.95
C PRO A 43 17.40 -5.97 -7.33
N ALA A 44 18.67 -5.59 -7.52
CA ALA A 44 19.47 -5.82 -8.74
C ALA A 44 19.06 -5.05 -10.01
N THR A 45 17.92 -4.35 -10.05
CA THR A 45 17.52 -3.55 -11.22
C THR A 45 16.84 -2.25 -10.81
N THR A 46 17.14 -1.14 -11.49
CA THR A 46 16.52 0.17 -11.23
C THR A 46 15.29 0.46 -12.11
N ASP A 47 15.03 -0.40 -13.09
CA ASP A 47 13.91 -0.28 -14.05
C ASP A 47 12.62 -0.95 -13.56
N ARG A 48 12.65 -1.62 -12.40
CA ARG A 48 11.51 -2.37 -11.86
C ARG A 48 11.18 -1.95 -10.44
N VAL A 49 9.90 -2.05 -10.12
CA VAL A 49 9.38 -1.82 -8.77
C VAL A 49 8.49 -2.97 -8.34
N VAL A 50 8.54 -3.31 -7.06
CA VAL A 50 7.56 -4.15 -6.39
C VAL A 50 6.51 -3.24 -5.77
N LEU A 51 5.24 -3.47 -6.09
CA LEU A 51 4.13 -2.74 -5.50
C LEU A 51 3.57 -3.52 -4.31
N VAL A 52 3.82 -3.03 -3.10
CA VAL A 52 3.18 -3.56 -1.89
C VAL A 52 1.90 -2.77 -1.66
N SER A 53 0.75 -3.44 -1.65
CA SER A 53 -0.55 -2.80 -1.48
C SER A 53 -1.31 -3.43 -0.31
N GLY A 54 -1.92 -2.58 0.51
CA GLY A 54 -2.88 -2.97 1.53
C GLY A 54 -4.18 -2.22 1.32
N ALA A 55 -5.31 -2.93 1.39
CA ALA A 55 -6.63 -2.33 1.32
C ALA A 55 -7.60 -3.00 2.29
N GLY A 56 -8.59 -2.25 2.77
CA GLY A 56 -9.62 -2.80 3.66
C GLY A 56 -10.74 -1.82 3.99
N PRO A 57 -11.94 -2.30 4.37
CA PRO A 57 -13.10 -1.46 4.67
C PRO A 57 -13.01 -0.88 6.09
N VAL A 58 -11.92 -0.17 6.39
CA VAL A 58 -11.57 0.33 7.73
C VAL A 58 -11.41 1.86 7.72
N LEU A 59 -12.41 2.55 7.17
CA LEU A 59 -12.39 4.02 6.99
C LEU A 59 -12.22 4.77 8.31
N ASP A 60 -12.88 4.28 9.36
CA ASP A 60 -12.81 4.79 10.73
C ASP A 60 -11.44 4.56 11.38
N ARG A 61 -10.63 3.63 10.82
CA ARG A 61 -9.29 3.28 11.30
C ARG A 61 -8.21 3.49 10.24
N ALA A 62 -8.42 4.45 9.34
CA ALA A 62 -7.51 4.68 8.22
C ALA A 62 -6.06 4.96 8.66
N GLU A 63 -5.87 5.69 9.76
CA GLU A 63 -4.54 6.00 10.32
C GLU A 63 -3.89 4.74 10.91
N ALA A 64 -4.57 4.05 11.83
CA ALA A 64 -4.07 2.79 12.39
C ALA A 64 -3.77 1.72 11.32
N PHE A 65 -4.58 1.66 10.25
CA PHE A 65 -4.31 0.81 9.10
C PHE A 65 -3.01 1.18 8.40
N ARG A 66 -2.77 2.48 8.17
CA ARG A 66 -1.52 2.99 7.56
C ARG A 66 -0.31 2.71 8.43
N ASP A 67 -0.44 2.82 9.75
CA ASP A 67 0.64 2.52 10.69
C ASP A 67 1.00 1.03 10.68
N GLY A 68 -0.02 0.15 10.76
CA GLY A 68 0.19 -1.29 10.66
C GLY A 68 0.78 -1.71 9.30
N PHE A 69 0.29 -1.11 8.22
CA PHE A 69 0.87 -1.30 6.89
C PHE A 69 2.33 -0.83 6.85
N GLY A 70 2.65 0.30 7.46
CA GLY A 70 4.01 0.80 7.62
C GLY A 70 4.93 -0.16 8.38
N ALA A 71 4.45 -0.72 9.48
CA ALA A 71 5.19 -1.71 10.25
C ALA A 71 5.50 -2.97 9.43
N VAL A 72 4.52 -3.52 8.71
CA VAL A 72 4.70 -4.71 7.86
C VAL A 72 5.64 -4.42 6.69
N THR A 73 5.46 -3.30 6.00
CA THR A 73 6.32 -2.94 4.86
C THR A 73 7.76 -2.64 5.28
N GLY A 74 7.99 -2.15 6.50
CA GLY A 74 9.33 -1.98 7.07
C GLY A 74 10.09 -3.29 7.33
N THR A 75 9.41 -4.45 7.33
CA THR A 75 10.08 -5.76 7.44
C THR A 75 10.53 -6.32 6.11
N PHE A 76 10.22 -5.67 4.99
CA PHE A 76 10.67 -6.14 3.68
C PHE A 76 12.19 -6.06 3.61
N ARG A 77 12.79 -7.09 3.02
CA ARG A 77 14.22 -7.21 2.79
C ARG A 77 14.41 -7.57 1.32
N SER A 78 15.37 -6.92 0.68
CA SER A 78 15.84 -7.33 -0.64
C SER A 78 16.59 -8.65 -0.48
N VAL A 79 15.96 -9.76 -0.91
CA VAL A 79 16.67 -11.03 -1.14
C VAL A 79 17.46 -10.97 -2.44
#